data_AF-A0A661WGT2-F1
#
_entry.id   AF-A0A661WGT2-F1
#
_cell.length_a   1.000
_cell.length_b   1.000
_cell.length_c   1.000
_cell.angle_alpha   90.00
_cell.angle_beta   90.00
_cell.angle_gamma   90.00
#
_symmetry.space_group_name_H-M   'P 1'
#
loop_
_entity.id
_entity.type
_entity.pdbx_description
1 polymer ?
#
loop_
_entity_poly.entity_id
_entity_poly.type
_entity_poly.pdbx_seq_one_letter_code
_entity_poly.pdbx_strand_id
1 'polypeptide(L)'
;MTTNIFLPSVQYGDLEGSIKADRADMNDAHKWLLTNGHINENEFVLGISMDIRENRGEFNEPVYVNFLLKEPMNFDIVKSEIESKQEPIEVRKVRIEMPLKDFFSLFKRFNLTLSPKGLLNGREYTYYD
;
A
#
# COMPACT_ATOMS: atom_id res chain seq x y z
N MET A 1 -3.12 12.85 18.27
CA MET A 1 -2.72 12.70 16.85
C MET A 1 -1.27 12.23 16.81
N THR A 2 -0.92 11.34 15.89
CA THR A 2 0.45 10.84 15.71
C THR A 2 0.87 11.07 14.26
N THR A 3 2.00 11.75 14.06
CA THR A 3 2.57 11.97 12.74
C THR A 3 3.47 10.81 12.38
N ASN A 4 3.28 10.24 11.18
CA ASN A 4 4.11 9.15 10.65
C ASN A 4 4.50 9.49 9.21
N ILE A 5 5.68 9.05 8.80
CA ILE A 5 6.10 9.15 7.40
C ILE A 5 5.52 7.93 6.66
N PHE A 6 4.88 8.16 5.51
CA PHE A 6 4.36 7.08 4.68
C PHE A 6 5.47 6.48 3.81
N LEU A 7 6.28 5.60 4.41
CA LEU A 7 7.35 4.85 3.75
C LEU A 7 7.37 3.40 4.27
N PRO A 8 7.78 2.42 3.44
CA PRO A 8 8.08 1.08 3.94
C PRO A 8 9.25 1.15 4.93
N SER A 9 9.17 0.42 6.03
CA SER A 9 10.25 0.33 7.01
C SER A 9 10.25 -1.02 7.72
N VAL A 10 11.43 -1.53 8.02
CA VAL A 10 11.69 -2.72 8.82
C VAL A 10 12.92 -2.45 9.69
N GLN A 11 13.20 -3.33 10.65
CA GLN A 11 14.25 -3.10 11.66
C GLN A 11 15.64 -2.81 11.08
N TYR A 12 16.06 -3.53 10.03
CA TYR A 12 17.43 -3.45 9.48
C TYR A 12 17.51 -2.88 8.05
N GLY A 13 16.40 -2.91 7.31
CA GLY A 13 16.32 -2.35 5.94
C GLY A 13 17.34 -2.95 4.97
N ASP A 14 17.61 -4.25 5.04
CA ASP A 14 18.68 -4.87 4.25
C ASP A 14 18.36 -5.02 2.77
N LEU A 15 17.08 -5.12 2.46
CA LEU A 15 16.55 -5.12 1.11
C LEU A 15 15.75 -3.83 0.90
N GLU A 16 16.04 -3.16 -0.21
CA GLU A 16 15.28 -2.00 -0.68
C GLU A 16 14.81 -2.24 -2.10
N GLY A 17 13.71 -1.61 -2.46
CA GLY A 17 13.01 -1.97 -3.67
C GLY A 17 11.89 -1.03 -4.03
N SER A 18 11.20 -1.38 -5.11
CA SER A 18 10.03 -0.66 -5.59
C SER A 18 8.85 -1.61 -5.77
N ILE A 19 7.65 -1.06 -5.61
CA ILE A 19 6.41 -1.78 -5.85
C ILE A 19 5.64 -1.04 -6.93
N LYS A 20 5.08 -1.79 -7.88
CA LYS A 20 4.08 -1.28 -8.83
C LYS A 20 2.89 -2.23 -8.84
N ALA A 21 1.70 -1.66 -8.90
CA ALA A 21 0.47 -2.43 -9.01
C ALA A 21 -0.55 -1.72 -9.89
N ASP A 22 -1.26 -2.50 -10.70
CA ASP A 22 -2.41 -2.03 -11.48
C ASP A 22 -3.68 -2.27 -10.66
N ARG A 23 -4.60 -1.29 -10.61
CA ARG A 23 -5.90 -1.46 -9.94
C ARG A 23 -6.71 -2.59 -10.58
N ALA A 24 -7.36 -3.42 -9.78
CA ALA A 24 -8.29 -4.42 -10.28
C ALA A 24 -9.58 -3.79 -10.80
N ASP A 25 -9.98 -4.12 -12.03
CA ASP A 25 -11.15 -3.50 -12.67
C ASP A 25 -12.46 -3.77 -11.90
N MET A 26 -12.58 -4.97 -11.31
CA MET A 26 -13.83 -5.41 -10.67
C MET A 26 -13.79 -5.44 -9.14
N ASN A 27 -12.62 -5.44 -8.49
CA ASN A 27 -12.46 -5.65 -7.05
C ASN A 27 -11.25 -4.86 -6.50
N ASP A 28 -11.07 -3.61 -6.93
CA ASP A 28 -10.02 -2.77 -6.34
C ASP A 28 -10.24 -2.52 -4.84
N ALA A 29 -9.22 -1.93 -4.19
CA ALA A 29 -9.25 -1.61 -2.77
C ALA A 29 -10.50 -0.81 -2.35
N HIS A 30 -10.91 0.19 -3.14
CA HIS A 30 -12.09 1.00 -2.82
C HIS A 30 -13.35 0.13 -2.82
N LYS A 31 -13.59 -0.63 -3.89
CA LYS A 31 -14.78 -1.47 -3.99
C LYS A 31 -14.81 -2.58 -2.95
N TRP A 32 -13.66 -3.20 -2.66
CA TRP A 32 -13.56 -4.21 -1.60
C TRP A 32 -13.91 -3.62 -0.23
N LEU A 33 -13.34 -2.46 0.11
CA LEU A 33 -13.61 -1.78 1.38
C LEU A 33 -15.07 -1.36 1.51
N LEU A 34 -15.66 -0.81 0.44
CA LEU A 34 -17.06 -0.39 0.41
C LEU A 34 -18.00 -1.59 0.59
N THR A 35 -17.76 -2.67 -0.15
CA THR A 35 -18.58 -3.90 -0.10
C THR A 35 -18.55 -4.55 1.28
N ASN A 36 -17.42 -4.45 2.00
CA ASN A 36 -17.26 -4.97 3.35
C ASN A 36 -17.61 -3.95 4.46
N GLY A 37 -18.16 -2.77 4.11
CA GLY A 37 -18.66 -1.79 5.07
C GLY A 37 -17.58 -1.02 5.84
N HIS A 38 -16.37 -0.91 5.29
CA HIS A 38 -15.24 -0.23 5.94
C HIS A 38 -15.11 1.25 5.59
N ILE A 39 -15.72 1.67 4.47
CA ILE A 39 -15.71 3.04 3.96
C ILE A 39 -17.09 3.43 3.40
N ASN A 40 -17.29 4.73 3.17
CA ASN A 40 -18.41 5.26 2.40
C ASN A 40 -18.00 5.56 0.94
N GLU A 41 -18.97 5.85 0.06
CA GLU A 41 -18.74 6.08 -1.38
C GLU A 41 -17.91 7.33 -1.71
N ASN A 42 -17.81 8.28 -0.78
CA ASN A 42 -17.08 9.53 -0.97
C ASN A 42 -15.62 9.45 -0.49
N GLU A 43 -15.15 8.30 -0.03
CA GLU A 43 -13.80 8.14 0.52
C GLU A 43 -12.81 7.65 -0.54
N PHE A 44 -11.81 8.48 -0.84
CA PHE A 44 -10.67 8.14 -1.67
C PHE A 44 -9.63 7.31 -0.91
N VAL A 45 -9.22 6.17 -1.47
CA VAL A 45 -8.06 5.39 -0.98
C VAL A 45 -6.77 6.09 -1.41
N LEU A 46 -6.17 6.85 -0.49
CA LEU A 46 -4.96 7.63 -0.71
C LEU A 46 -3.68 6.80 -0.56
N GLY A 47 -3.68 5.79 0.31
CA GLY A 47 -2.51 4.97 0.56
C GLY A 47 -2.87 3.58 1.06
N ILE A 48 -2.05 2.60 0.69
CA ILE A 48 -2.15 1.21 1.14
C ILE A 48 -0.77 0.82 1.70
N SER A 49 -0.71 0.36 2.94
CA SER A 49 0.49 -0.28 3.48
C SER A 49 0.15 -1.67 4.01
N MET A 50 1.03 -2.64 3.76
CA MET A 50 0.90 -4.01 4.23
C MET A 50 2.16 -4.38 4.99
N ASP A 51 1.99 -4.97 6.16
CA ASP A 51 3.08 -5.48 6.99
C ASP A 51 2.83 -6.95 7.33
N ILE A 52 3.88 -7.75 7.16
CA ILE A 52 3.97 -9.09 7.71
C ILE A 52 4.88 -8.94 8.92
N ARG A 53 4.32 -9.04 10.13
CA ARG A 53 5.08 -8.94 11.39
C ARG A 53 6.16 -10.03 11.45
N GLU A 54 6.91 -10.10 12.55
CA GLU A 54 7.99 -11.08 12.75
C GLU A 54 7.59 -12.49 12.28
N ASN A 55 8.15 -12.90 11.15
CA ASN A 55 7.93 -14.19 10.54
C ASN A 55 9.18 -15.03 10.78
N ARG A 56 9.06 -16.07 11.60
CA ARG A 56 10.17 -16.98 11.96
C ARG A 56 10.33 -18.15 10.97
N GLY A 57 10.05 -17.89 9.68
CA GLY A 57 10.11 -18.89 8.62
C GLY A 57 8.80 -19.65 8.38
N GLU A 58 7.77 -19.40 9.19
CA GLU A 58 6.41 -19.88 8.99
C GLU A 58 5.50 -18.67 8.74
N PHE A 59 5.06 -18.51 7.48
CA PHE A 59 4.12 -17.45 7.15
C PHE A 59 2.76 -17.75 7.78
N ASN A 60 2.41 -16.98 8.80
CA ASN A 60 1.11 -17.03 9.43
C ASN A 60 0.22 -15.93 8.81
N GLU A 61 -0.85 -16.35 8.14
CA GLU A 61 -1.97 -15.45 7.83
C GLU A 61 -2.71 -15.10 9.12
N PRO A 62 -3.32 -13.90 9.22
CA PRO A 62 -3.49 -12.87 8.18
C PRO A 62 -2.33 -11.87 8.06
N VAL A 63 -2.33 -11.09 6.97
CA VAL A 63 -1.50 -9.88 6.85
C VAL A 63 -2.21 -8.65 7.43
N TYR A 64 -1.43 -7.67 7.86
CA TYR A 64 -1.94 -6.43 8.42
C TYR A 64 -1.90 -5.32 7.38
N VAL A 65 -3.07 -4.86 6.95
CA VAL A 65 -3.21 -3.84 5.91
C VAL A 65 -3.79 -2.56 6.50
N ASN A 66 -3.16 -1.44 6.20
CA ASN A 66 -3.68 -0.12 6.50
C ASN A 66 -4.12 0.57 5.22
N PHE A 67 -5.33 1.12 5.23
CA PHE A 67 -5.83 2.02 4.21
C PHE A 67 -5.88 3.43 4.78
N LEU A 68 -5.24 4.38 4.11
CA LEU A 68 -5.33 5.81 4.39
C LEU A 68 -6.36 6.43 3.45
N LEU A 69 -7.31 7.14 4.02
CA LEU A 69 -8.52 7.60 3.35
C LEU A 69 -8.66 9.12 3.46
N LYS A 70 -9.25 9.71 2.43
CA LYS A 70 -9.53 11.15 2.36
C LYS A 70 -10.80 11.40 1.57
N GLU A 71 -11.51 12.47 1.88
CA GLU A 71 -12.68 12.90 1.12
C GLU A 71 -12.36 14.21 0.37
N PRO A 72 -12.93 14.44 -0.83
CA PRO A 72 -13.88 13.59 -1.56
C PRO A 72 -13.19 12.47 -2.39
N MET A 73 -13.99 11.56 -2.96
CA MET A 73 -13.51 10.51 -3.89
C MET A 73 -13.15 11.10 -5.27
N ASN A 74 -12.18 12.00 -5.29
CA ASN A 74 -11.71 12.68 -6.49
C ASN A 74 -10.21 12.91 -6.40
N PHE A 75 -9.48 12.28 -7.31
CA PHE A 75 -8.02 12.34 -7.33
C PHE A 75 -7.49 13.77 -7.49
N ASP A 76 -8.05 14.57 -8.40
CA ASP A 76 -7.53 15.91 -8.70
C ASP A 76 -7.75 16.88 -7.54
N ILE A 77 -8.89 16.77 -6.85
CA ILE A 77 -9.17 17.57 -5.64
C ILE A 77 -8.22 17.17 -4.51
N VAL A 78 -8.10 15.87 -4.23
CA VAL A 78 -7.21 15.37 -3.16
C VAL A 78 -5.75 15.72 -3.46
N LYS A 79 -5.30 15.57 -4.70
CA LYS A 79 -3.96 15.96 -5.15
C LYS A 79 -3.73 17.46 -4.92
N SER A 80 -4.65 18.31 -5.38
CA SER A 80 -4.56 19.76 -5.22
C SER A 80 -4.53 20.19 -3.75
N GLU A 81 -5.29 19.53 -2.88
CA GLU A 81 -5.26 19.77 -1.43
C GLU A 81 -3.90 19.40 -0.82
N ILE A 82 -3.34 18.26 -1.21
CA ILE A 82 -2.04 17.80 -0.73
C ILE A 82 -0.91 18.74 -1.19
N GLU A 83 -0.94 19.17 -2.45
CA GLU A 83 0.07 20.06 -3.02
C GLU A 83 -0.01 21.50 -2.47
N SER A 84 -1.18 21.94 -1.98
CA SER A 84 -1.39 23.30 -1.45
C SER A 84 -1.23 23.43 0.07
N LYS A 85 -1.22 22.34 0.83
CA LYS A 85 -1.07 22.36 2.30
C LYS A 85 0.38 22.17 2.74
N GLN A 86 0.73 22.77 3.88
CA GLN A 86 1.93 22.38 4.63
C GLN A 86 1.67 21.06 5.38
N GLU A 87 2.69 20.22 5.49
CA GLU A 87 2.65 18.97 6.25
C GLU A 87 2.27 19.21 7.73
N PRO A 88 1.60 18.25 8.41
CA PRO A 88 1.20 16.92 7.93
C PRO A 88 -0.21 16.88 7.28
N ILE A 89 -0.41 15.91 6.38
CA ILE A 89 -1.72 15.66 5.74
C ILE A 89 -2.63 14.90 6.71
N GLU A 90 -3.83 15.44 6.95
CA GLU A 90 -4.86 14.74 7.72
C GLU A 90 -5.58 13.68 6.88
N VAL A 91 -5.62 12.45 7.41
CA VAL A 91 -6.20 11.26 6.78
C VAL A 91 -6.94 10.41 7.82
N ARG A 92 -7.97 9.68 7.39
CA ARG A 92 -8.58 8.62 8.19
C ARG A 92 -7.84 7.31 7.94
N LYS A 93 -7.61 6.51 8.98
CA LYS A 93 -6.94 5.21 8.89
C LYS A 93 -7.93 4.07 9.16
N VAL A 94 -8.01 3.11 8.25
CA VAL A 94 -8.68 1.82 8.46
C VAL A 94 -7.61 0.74 8.56
N ARG A 95 -7.73 -0.13 9.57
CA ARG A 95 -6.85 -1.28 9.78
C ARG A 95 -7.63 -2.55 9.52
N ILE A 96 -7.11 -3.40 8.64
CA ILE A 96 -7.72 -4.67 8.28
C ILE A 96 -6.70 -5.78 8.47
N GLU A 97 -7.15 -6.88 9.05
CA GLU A 97 -6.46 -8.17 8.99
C GLU A 97 -7.14 -8.98 7.88
N MET A 98 -6.39 -9.37 6.86
CA MET A 98 -6.93 -10.15 5.74
C MET A 98 -5.97 -11.25 5.28
N PRO A 99 -6.49 -12.34 4.70
CA PRO A 99 -5.67 -13.33 4.00
C PRO A 99 -4.81 -12.68 2.92
N LEU A 100 -3.61 -13.23 2.67
CA LEU A 100 -2.69 -12.69 1.67
C LEU A 100 -3.29 -12.75 0.27
N LYS A 101 -4.06 -13.81 -0.01
CA LYS A 101 -4.82 -13.96 -1.26
C LYS A 101 -5.82 -12.81 -1.49
N ASP A 102 -6.46 -12.32 -0.42
CA ASP A 102 -7.47 -11.27 -0.54
C ASP A 102 -6.78 -9.92 -0.77
N PHE A 103 -5.65 -9.68 -0.11
CA PHE A 103 -4.81 -8.51 -0.37
C PHE A 103 -4.34 -8.45 -1.84
N PHE A 104 -3.81 -9.56 -2.38
CA PHE A 104 -3.36 -9.56 -3.77
C PHE A 104 -4.51 -9.48 -4.78
N SER A 105 -5.73 -9.88 -4.40
CA SER A 105 -6.92 -9.74 -5.26
C SER A 105 -7.32 -8.30 -5.54
N LEU A 106 -6.83 -7.34 -4.74
CA LEU A 106 -7.07 -5.90 -4.93
C LEU A 106 -6.37 -5.34 -6.18
N PHE A 107 -5.43 -6.10 -6.75
CA PHE A 107 -4.60 -5.68 -7.87
C PHE A 107 -4.79 -6.59 -9.08
N LYS A 108 -4.84 -6.01 -10.28
CA LYS A 108 -4.83 -6.78 -11.54
C LYS A 108 -3.45 -7.35 -11.83
N ARG A 109 -2.41 -6.59 -11.47
CA ARG A 109 -0.99 -6.95 -11.59
C ARG A 109 -0.26 -6.38 -10.38
N PHE A 110 0.68 -7.13 -9.84
CA PHE A 110 1.53 -6.71 -8.74
C PHE A 110 2.97 -7.14 -9.03
N ASN A 111 3.91 -6.21 -8.93
CA ASN A 111 5.34 -6.48 -9.10
C ASN A 111 6.11 -5.85 -7.93
N LEU A 112 6.96 -6.67 -7.32
CA LEU A 112 7.88 -6.29 -6.26
C LEU A 112 9.29 -6.68 -6.70
N THR A 113 10.20 -5.72 -6.64
CA THR A 113 11.63 -5.95 -6.75
C THR A 113 12.27 -5.64 -5.41
N LEU A 114 13.27 -6.44 -5.02
CA LEU A 114 14.08 -6.21 -3.84
C LEU A 114 15.53 -6.43 -4.23
N SER A 115 16.40 -5.55 -3.78
CA SER A 115 17.84 -5.66 -3.95
C SER A 115 18.52 -5.35 -2.62
N PRO A 116 19.64 -6.03 -2.28
CA PRO A 116 20.48 -5.63 -1.16
C PRO A 116 20.74 -4.13 -1.23
N LYS A 117 20.32 -3.37 -0.22
CA LYS A 117 20.42 -1.89 -0.14
C LYS A 117 20.14 -1.19 -1.50
N GLY A 118 19.19 -1.69 -2.28
CA GLY A 118 18.79 -1.13 -3.57
C GLY A 118 19.83 -1.23 -4.71
N LEU A 119 20.89 -2.04 -4.57
CA LEU A 119 22.00 -2.13 -5.53
C LEU A 119 21.58 -2.28 -7.01
N LEU A 120 20.50 -3.01 -7.30
CA LEU A 120 19.98 -3.28 -8.64
C LEU A 120 18.79 -2.39 -9.04
N ASN A 121 18.32 -1.47 -8.18
CA ASN A 121 17.16 -0.66 -8.48
C ASN A 121 17.40 0.24 -9.70
N GLY A 122 16.57 0.11 -10.72
CA GLY A 122 16.67 0.87 -11.97
C GLY A 122 17.84 0.48 -12.88
N ARG A 123 18.54 -0.62 -12.60
CA ARG A 123 19.63 -1.12 -13.44
C ARG A 123 19.13 -2.14 -14.46
N GLU A 124 19.72 -2.09 -15.65
CA GLU A 124 19.66 -3.19 -16.61
C GLU A 124 20.58 -4.33 -16.13
N TYR A 125 20.15 -5.57 -16.30
CA TYR A 125 20.96 -6.76 -16.06
C TYR A 125 20.71 -7.78 -17.18
N THR A 126 21.74 -8.57 -17.48
CA THR A 126 21.63 -9.76 -18.32
C THR A 126 21.87 -10.98 -17.44
N TYR A 127 21.24 -12.10 -17.80
CA TYR A 127 21.43 -13.37 -17.13
C TYR A 127 21.67 -14.46 -18.16
N TYR A 128 22.32 -15.53 -17.73
CA TYR A 128 22.45 -16.76 -18.49
C TYR A 128 21.46 -17.76 -17.90
N ASP A 129 20.73 -18.50 -18.75
CA ASP A 129 19.85 -19.59 -18.33
C ASP A 129 20.67 -20.80 -17.81
#